data_AF-A0A6I3GA82-F1
#
_entry.id   AF-A0A6I3GA82-F1
#
_cell.length_a   1.000
_cell.length_b   1.000
_cell.length_c   1.000
_cell.angle_alpha   90.00
_cell.angle_beta   90.00
_cell.angle_gamma   90.00
#
_symmetry.space_group_name_H-M   'P 1'
#
loop_
_entity.id
_entity.type
_entity.pdbx_description
1 polymer ?
#
loop_
_entity_poly.entity_id
_entity_poly.type
_entity_poly.pdbx_seq_one_letter_code
_entity_poly.pdbx_strand_id
1 'polypeptide(L)'
;MDVSLEPELSDPVFGVGPAAEALSGQGVRWSLGVEDRQQPAARVLALLLADNLQQFRSFESGVLSDLDTEQLHDYRVSLRRARSLLSSGRSVFPGAQRKELLVQLAEFGRVTSRVRDLDVLLEELPRLCRAVGVVVDDGQQSFESQELRAALLRNRSGAFADLAGRIDPAGGEAAKYQAMLRLWQVVGSVHRIGGDDPGKDALRPSVVVAQATILRQFGKVRSAGRAARKSNEVSDWHRLRKRAKALRYGLAAYAPLLSEPAVSELVTRLRKLQNVLGRQQDHAVQIELVGLAGVDAGGRTALLAGSISEHLRREALKDLQNCSAAWSRFDQSSFKDDLAAAVTL
;
A
#
# COMPACT_ATOMS: atom_id res chain seq x y z
N MET A 1 28.82 -24.12 -4.98
CA MET A 1 28.41 -22.70 -4.93
C MET A 1 26.96 -22.67 -5.37
N ASP A 2 26.08 -22.96 -4.43
CA ASP A 2 24.67 -23.18 -4.66
C ASP A 2 23.93 -22.07 -3.93
N VAL A 3 23.47 -21.07 -4.69
CA VAL A 3 22.76 -19.91 -4.15
C VAL A 3 21.30 -20.33 -4.02
N SER A 4 20.98 -20.91 -2.86
CA SER A 4 19.61 -21.23 -2.48
C SER A 4 18.81 -19.92 -2.37
N LEU A 5 17.91 -19.72 -3.33
CA LEU A 5 16.88 -18.69 -3.31
C LEU A 5 15.85 -19.09 -2.24
N GLU A 6 15.79 -18.36 -1.13
CA GLU A 6 14.71 -18.47 -0.15
C GLU A 6 13.35 -18.14 -0.81
N PRO A 7 12.24 -18.76 -0.34
CA PRO A 7 10.96 -18.68 -1.02
C PRO A 7 10.34 -17.29 -0.86
N GLU A 8 9.94 -16.70 -1.99
CA GLU A 8 9.11 -15.48 -2.03
C GLU A 8 7.85 -15.71 -1.19
N LEU A 9 7.73 -14.99 -0.07
CA LEU A 9 6.49 -14.88 0.70
C LEU A 9 5.39 -14.38 -0.23
N SER A 10 4.42 -15.26 -0.52
CA SER A 10 3.29 -14.96 -1.39
C SER A 10 2.38 -13.95 -0.73
N ASP A 11 2.37 -12.70 -1.21
CA ASP A 11 1.19 -11.84 -1.05
C ASP A 11 -0.02 -12.63 -1.59
N PRO A 12 -1.09 -12.87 -0.81
CA PRO A 12 -2.26 -13.57 -1.31
C PRO A 12 -2.80 -12.82 -2.53
N VAL A 13 -2.95 -13.57 -3.62
CA VAL A 13 -3.67 -13.13 -4.81
C VAL A 13 -5.04 -12.63 -4.35
N PHE A 14 -5.39 -11.41 -4.74
CA PHE A 14 -6.67 -10.80 -4.42
C PHE A 14 -7.79 -11.66 -5.03
N GLY A 15 -8.38 -12.50 -4.20
CA GLY A 15 -9.37 -13.51 -4.57
C GLY A 15 -9.22 -14.70 -3.62
N VAL A 16 -9.95 -14.65 -2.50
CA VAL A 16 -10.19 -15.73 -1.51
C VAL A 16 -9.13 -16.84 -1.49
N GLY A 17 -8.05 -16.66 -0.72
CA GLY A 17 -7.16 -17.74 -0.30
C GLY A 17 -7.63 -18.36 1.04
N PRO A 18 -7.28 -19.62 1.35
CA PRO A 18 -8.02 -20.50 2.28
C PRO A 18 -7.97 -20.15 3.78
N ALA A 19 -7.53 -18.95 4.15
CA ALA A 19 -7.57 -18.48 5.54
C ALA A 19 -8.88 -17.76 5.90
N ALA A 20 -9.90 -17.79 5.03
CA ALA A 20 -11.20 -17.17 5.26
C ALA A 20 -12.21 -18.04 6.02
N GLU A 21 -11.86 -19.29 6.38
CA GLU A 21 -12.80 -20.26 6.95
C GLU A 21 -12.89 -20.30 8.48
N ALA A 22 -12.16 -19.45 9.21
CA ALA A 22 -12.13 -19.56 10.67
C ALA A 22 -12.30 -18.23 11.41
N LEU A 23 -13.34 -17.44 11.12
CA LEU A 23 -13.88 -16.46 12.07
C LEU A 23 -15.40 -16.34 11.91
N SER A 24 -16.12 -17.12 12.72
CA SER A 24 -17.57 -17.29 12.72
C SER A 24 -18.35 -16.05 13.18
N GLY A 25 -19.25 -15.57 12.31
CA GLY A 25 -20.37 -14.70 12.62
C GLY A 25 -21.33 -14.70 11.43
N GLN A 26 -22.45 -15.41 11.56
CA GLN A 26 -23.39 -15.76 10.49
C GLN A 26 -23.93 -14.53 9.72
N GLY A 27 -23.42 -14.35 8.51
CA GLY A 27 -23.97 -13.51 7.47
C GLY A 27 -23.23 -13.86 6.18
N VAL A 28 -23.94 -14.15 5.09
CA VAL A 28 -23.30 -14.39 3.80
C VAL A 28 -22.50 -13.15 3.43
N ARG A 29 -21.17 -13.23 3.48
CA ARG A 29 -20.29 -12.15 3.05
C ARG A 29 -20.50 -11.98 1.55
N TRP A 30 -21.02 -10.83 1.14
CA TRP A 30 -21.18 -10.54 -0.29
C TRP A 30 -19.80 -10.59 -0.96
N SER A 31 -19.66 -11.42 -1.98
CA SER A 31 -18.50 -11.49 -2.85
C SER A 31 -18.87 -10.92 -4.20
N LEU A 32 -18.00 -10.06 -4.74
CA LEU A 32 -18.15 -9.55 -6.10
C LEU A 32 -18.05 -10.73 -7.08
N GLY A 33 -18.99 -10.83 -8.02
CA GLY A 33 -18.97 -11.88 -9.04
C GLY A 33 -19.40 -11.42 -10.43
N VAL A 34 -19.40 -12.35 -11.39
CA VAL A 34 -19.75 -12.10 -12.80
C VAL A 34 -21.20 -11.59 -12.94
N GLU A 35 -22.08 -12.00 -12.03
CA GLU A 35 -23.47 -11.57 -11.90
C GLU A 35 -23.61 -10.06 -11.61
N ASP A 36 -22.60 -9.44 -11.01
CA ASP A 36 -22.61 -8.02 -10.66
C ASP A 36 -22.21 -7.11 -11.83
N ARG A 37 -21.78 -7.66 -12.98
CA ARG A 37 -21.31 -6.89 -14.15
C ARG A 37 -22.32 -5.87 -14.65
N GLN A 38 -23.61 -6.22 -14.59
CA GLN A 38 -24.72 -5.38 -15.05
C GLN A 38 -25.33 -4.52 -13.92
N GLN A 39 -24.96 -4.77 -12.67
CA GLN A 39 -25.41 -3.95 -11.55
C GLN A 39 -24.86 -2.52 -11.69
N PRO A 40 -25.58 -1.50 -11.17
CA PRO A 40 -25.08 -0.13 -11.14
C PRO A 40 -23.69 -0.05 -10.52
N ALA A 41 -22.78 0.74 -11.10
CA ALA A 41 -21.42 0.90 -10.57
C ALA A 41 -21.40 1.46 -9.15
N ALA A 42 -22.32 2.39 -8.82
CA ALA A 42 -22.50 2.87 -7.46
C ALA A 42 -22.79 1.71 -6.51
N ARG A 43 -23.78 0.88 -6.87
CA ARG A 43 -23.99 -0.52 -6.46
C ARG A 43 -22.79 -1.18 -5.80
N VAL A 44 -21.99 -1.68 -6.73
CA VAL A 44 -20.84 -2.55 -6.54
C VAL A 44 -19.73 -1.86 -5.76
N LEU A 45 -19.41 -0.61 -6.12
CA LEU A 45 -18.32 0.11 -5.48
C LEU A 45 -18.58 0.42 -4.01
N ALA A 46 -19.83 0.70 -3.62
CA ALA A 46 -20.14 0.92 -2.21
C ALA A 46 -20.07 -0.39 -1.41
N LEU A 47 -20.55 -1.51 -1.98
CA LEU A 47 -20.42 -2.83 -1.35
C LEU A 47 -18.94 -3.24 -1.15
N LEU A 48 -18.10 -3.04 -2.16
CA LEU A 48 -16.65 -3.25 -2.05
C LEU A 48 -16.02 -2.37 -0.96
N LEU A 49 -16.46 -1.11 -0.85
CA LEU A 49 -15.96 -0.18 0.13
C LEU A 49 -16.42 -0.54 1.56
N ALA A 50 -17.65 -1.06 1.71
CA ALA A 50 -18.22 -1.53 2.97
C ALA A 50 -17.56 -2.84 3.44
N ASP A 51 -17.36 -3.81 2.56
CA ASP A 51 -16.61 -5.03 2.86
C ASP A 51 -15.17 -4.71 3.31
N ASN A 52 -14.50 -3.81 2.59
CA ASN A 52 -13.16 -3.38 2.96
C ASN A 52 -13.12 -2.63 4.31
N LEU A 53 -14.19 -1.94 4.70
CA LEU A 53 -14.31 -1.34 6.04
C LEU A 53 -14.40 -2.42 7.11
N GLN A 54 -15.20 -3.47 6.90
CA GLN A 54 -15.29 -4.59 7.85
C GLN A 54 -13.93 -5.30 8.01
N GLN A 55 -13.25 -5.58 6.90
CA GLN A 55 -11.91 -6.15 6.92
C GLN A 55 -10.92 -5.23 7.65
N PHE A 56 -10.91 -3.93 7.33
CA PHE A 56 -10.07 -2.95 8.02
C PHE A 56 -10.30 -2.99 9.53
N ARG A 57 -11.55 -3.00 9.99
CA ARG A 57 -11.87 -3.05 11.42
C ARG A 57 -11.49 -4.37 12.10
N SER A 58 -11.50 -5.48 11.36
CA SER A 58 -11.13 -6.79 11.92
C SER A 58 -9.68 -6.84 12.44
N PHE A 59 -8.78 -6.04 11.86
CA PHE A 59 -7.38 -5.97 12.29
C PHE A 59 -7.15 -5.01 13.48
N GLU A 60 -8.13 -4.21 13.90
CA GLU A 60 -7.95 -3.20 14.96
C GLU A 60 -7.43 -3.81 16.27
N SER A 61 -8.03 -4.93 16.70
CA SER A 61 -7.63 -5.61 17.94
C SER A 61 -6.20 -6.16 17.85
N GLY A 62 -5.83 -6.76 16.71
CA GLY A 62 -4.48 -7.25 16.44
C GLY A 62 -3.45 -6.12 16.46
N VAL A 63 -3.77 -4.99 15.82
CA VAL A 63 -2.91 -3.79 15.83
C VAL A 63 -2.74 -3.25 17.25
N LEU A 64 -3.81 -3.13 18.03
CA LEU A 64 -3.74 -2.61 19.40
C LEU A 64 -2.99 -3.54 20.37
N SER A 65 -2.94 -4.86 20.09
CA SER A 65 -2.17 -5.80 20.89
C SER A 65 -0.66 -5.67 20.73
N ASP A 66 -0.21 -5.10 19.59
CA ASP A 66 1.20 -4.91 19.25
C ASP A 66 2.08 -6.17 19.25
N LEU A 67 1.46 -7.35 19.13
CA LEU A 67 2.16 -8.64 19.22
C LEU A 67 2.73 -9.11 17.87
N ASP A 68 2.14 -8.68 16.77
CA ASP A 68 2.47 -9.13 15.42
C ASP A 68 2.42 -7.93 14.44
N THR A 69 3.57 -7.64 13.82
CA THR A 69 3.72 -6.51 12.89
C THR A 69 2.92 -6.70 11.60
N GLU A 70 2.52 -7.94 11.29
CA GLU A 70 1.69 -8.24 10.12
C GLU A 70 0.23 -7.78 10.29
N GLN A 71 -0.28 -7.69 11.52
CA GLN A 71 -1.58 -7.07 11.77
C GLN A 71 -1.61 -5.61 11.31
N LEU A 72 -0.55 -4.85 11.61
CA LEU A 72 -0.40 -3.48 11.11
C LEU A 72 -0.16 -3.44 9.60
N HIS A 73 0.54 -4.42 9.04
CA HIS A 73 0.69 -4.55 7.60
C HIS A 73 -0.68 -4.63 6.91
N ASP A 74 -1.52 -5.59 7.31
CA ASP A 74 -2.82 -5.87 6.71
C ASP A 74 -3.84 -4.75 6.92
N TYR A 75 -3.81 -4.14 8.11
CA TYR A 75 -4.58 -2.93 8.40
C TYR A 75 -4.25 -1.80 7.40
N ARG A 76 -2.96 -1.61 7.10
CA ARG A 76 -2.49 -0.63 6.11
C ARG A 76 -2.82 -1.05 4.68
N VAL A 77 -2.78 -2.34 4.35
CA VAL A 77 -3.25 -2.84 3.04
C VAL A 77 -4.69 -2.41 2.82
N SER A 78 -5.56 -2.59 3.81
CA SER A 78 -6.98 -2.24 3.76
C SER A 78 -7.21 -0.73 3.56
N LEU A 79 -6.44 0.14 4.24
CA LEU A 79 -6.45 1.59 3.98
C LEU A 79 -6.07 1.94 2.55
N ARG A 80 -5.03 1.31 2.00
CA ARG A 80 -4.58 1.56 0.63
C ARG A 80 -5.62 1.08 -0.38
N ARG A 81 -6.29 -0.04 -0.10
CA ARG A 81 -7.41 -0.56 -0.91
C ARG A 81 -8.57 0.43 -0.93
N ALA A 82 -9.00 0.94 0.23
CA ALA A 82 -10.06 1.95 0.33
C ALA A 82 -9.76 3.20 -0.50
N ARG A 83 -8.55 3.76 -0.34
CA ARG A 83 -8.10 4.95 -1.09
C ARG A 83 -8.08 4.72 -2.58
N SER A 84 -7.74 3.51 -3.01
CA SER A 84 -7.68 3.14 -4.42
C SER A 84 -9.08 2.97 -5.01
N LEU A 85 -9.98 2.30 -4.30
CA LEU A 85 -11.41 2.19 -4.66
C LEU A 85 -12.03 3.58 -4.84
N LEU A 86 -11.88 4.46 -3.85
CA LEU A 86 -12.37 5.84 -3.89
C LEU A 86 -11.76 6.63 -5.05
N SER A 87 -10.45 6.50 -5.28
CA SER A 87 -9.76 7.17 -6.39
C SER A 87 -10.24 6.68 -7.76
N SER A 88 -10.57 5.38 -7.87
CA SER A 88 -11.08 4.75 -9.08
C SER A 88 -12.54 5.16 -9.35
N GLY A 89 -13.36 5.25 -8.31
CA GLY A 89 -14.77 5.64 -8.36
C GLY A 89 -15.02 7.15 -8.46
N ARG A 90 -14.11 7.92 -9.09
CA ARG A 90 -14.24 9.39 -9.17
C ARG A 90 -15.53 9.84 -9.87
N SER A 91 -15.99 9.10 -10.87
CA SER A 91 -17.22 9.41 -11.60
C SER A 91 -18.44 8.68 -11.05
N VAL A 92 -18.31 7.94 -9.94
CA VAL A 92 -19.37 7.17 -9.32
C VAL A 92 -19.77 7.77 -7.96
N PHE A 93 -18.81 7.97 -7.06
CA PHE A 93 -19.09 8.48 -5.72
C PHE A 93 -19.37 10.00 -5.72
N PRO A 94 -20.23 10.48 -4.79
CA PRO A 94 -20.43 11.90 -4.51
C PRO A 94 -19.10 12.65 -4.31
N GLY A 95 -18.98 13.79 -4.98
CA GLY A 95 -17.70 14.48 -5.13
C GLY A 95 -17.09 15.00 -3.83
N ALA A 96 -17.93 15.52 -2.92
CA ALA A 96 -17.51 16.13 -1.67
C ALA A 96 -17.10 15.07 -0.64
N GLN A 97 -18.00 14.15 -0.31
CA GLN A 97 -17.82 13.08 0.67
C GLN A 97 -16.63 12.19 0.31
N ARG A 98 -16.47 11.85 -0.98
CA ARG A 98 -15.32 11.06 -1.46
C ARG A 98 -14.00 11.79 -1.24
N LYS A 99 -13.94 13.10 -1.54
CA LYS A 99 -12.71 13.89 -1.35
C LYS A 99 -12.37 13.99 0.13
N GLU A 100 -13.36 14.26 0.97
CA GLU A 100 -13.21 14.34 2.41
C GLU A 100 -12.67 13.02 2.99
N LEU A 101 -13.29 11.90 2.62
CA LEU A 101 -12.84 10.58 3.07
C LEU A 101 -11.42 10.25 2.59
N LEU A 102 -11.05 10.63 1.37
CA LEU A 102 -9.68 10.46 0.87
C LEU A 102 -8.64 11.26 1.67
N VAL A 103 -9.01 12.45 2.18
CA VAL A 103 -8.15 13.27 3.05
C VAL A 103 -7.98 12.58 4.40
N GLN A 104 -9.07 12.21 5.06
CA GLN A 104 -9.03 11.56 6.38
C GLN A 104 -8.26 10.23 6.33
N LEU A 105 -8.49 9.39 5.32
CA LEU A 105 -7.71 8.16 5.09
C LEU A 105 -6.23 8.45 4.80
N ALA A 106 -5.88 9.60 4.22
CA ALA A 106 -4.49 9.97 3.97
C ALA A 106 -3.80 10.31 5.28
N GLU A 107 -4.46 11.12 6.11
CA GLU A 107 -3.95 11.55 7.40
C GLU A 107 -3.75 10.36 8.33
N PHE A 108 -4.75 9.49 8.48
CA PHE A 108 -4.62 8.28 9.27
C PHE A 108 -3.58 7.30 8.69
N GLY A 109 -3.51 7.21 7.35
CA GLY A 109 -2.47 6.46 6.67
C GLY A 109 -1.04 6.91 7.00
N ARG A 110 -0.81 8.20 7.29
CA ARG A 110 0.50 8.70 7.72
C ARG A 110 0.87 8.22 9.12
N VAL A 111 -0.10 8.21 10.05
CA VAL A 111 0.11 7.73 11.42
C VAL A 111 0.56 6.26 11.40
N THR A 112 -0.18 5.41 10.70
CA THR A 112 0.18 3.99 10.56
C THR A 112 1.51 3.77 9.81
N SER A 113 1.90 4.69 8.92
CA SER A 113 3.19 4.57 8.21
C SER A 113 4.37 4.73 9.15
N ARG A 114 4.32 5.69 10.08
CA ARG A 114 5.42 5.94 11.02
C ARG A 114 5.83 4.66 11.78
N VAL A 115 4.84 3.90 12.24
CA VAL A 115 5.08 2.63 12.95
C VAL A 115 5.63 1.57 11.98
N ARG A 116 4.96 1.32 10.84
CA ARG A 116 5.40 0.26 9.91
C ARG A 116 6.77 0.54 9.28
N ASP A 117 7.10 1.80 9.01
CA ASP A 117 8.40 2.18 8.45
C ASP A 117 9.52 1.89 9.47
N LEU A 118 9.24 2.03 10.77
CA LEU A 118 10.14 1.62 11.86
C LEU A 118 10.20 0.10 12.05
N ASP A 119 9.08 -0.62 11.94
CA ASP A 119 9.07 -2.09 12.00
C ASP A 119 9.98 -2.69 10.91
N VAL A 120 9.81 -2.23 9.66
CA VAL A 120 10.63 -2.68 8.52
C VAL A 120 12.09 -2.30 8.73
N LEU A 121 12.38 -1.08 9.19
CA LEU A 121 13.76 -0.67 9.45
C LEU A 121 14.42 -1.50 10.57
N LEU A 122 13.69 -1.80 11.64
CA LEU A 122 14.18 -2.63 12.76
C LEU A 122 14.46 -4.08 12.33
N GLU A 123 13.69 -4.60 11.39
CA GLU A 123 13.89 -5.91 10.75
C GLU A 123 15.14 -5.90 9.84
N GLU A 124 15.32 -4.83 9.04
CA GLU A 124 16.46 -4.70 8.13
C GLU A 124 17.78 -4.30 8.80
N LEU A 125 17.73 -3.70 9.99
CA LEU A 125 18.88 -3.12 10.68
C LEU A 125 20.10 -4.06 10.77
N PRO A 126 19.98 -5.36 11.14
CA PRO A 126 21.13 -6.25 11.20
C PRO A 126 21.84 -6.42 9.85
N ARG A 127 21.09 -6.42 8.74
CA ARG A 127 21.66 -6.47 7.38
C ARG A 127 22.39 -5.17 7.06
N LEU A 128 21.82 -4.01 7.43
CA LEU A 128 22.42 -2.71 7.20
C LEU A 128 23.73 -2.53 7.97
N CYS A 129 23.78 -2.94 9.24
CA CYS A 129 25.01 -2.91 10.04
C CYS A 129 26.13 -3.76 9.43
N ARG A 130 25.82 -4.98 8.97
CA ARG A 130 26.79 -5.83 8.26
C ARG A 130 27.31 -5.19 6.97
N ALA A 131 26.43 -4.53 6.21
CA ALA A 131 26.79 -3.90 4.95
C ALA A 131 27.78 -2.73 5.10
N VAL A 132 27.87 -2.12 6.28
CA VAL A 132 28.82 -1.03 6.59
C VAL A 132 30.04 -1.51 7.39
N GLY A 133 30.26 -2.83 7.49
CA GLY A 133 31.44 -3.39 8.13
C GLY A 133 31.39 -3.43 9.66
N VAL A 134 30.21 -3.24 10.27
CA VAL A 134 30.02 -3.57 11.69
C VAL A 134 29.91 -5.09 11.79
N VAL A 135 31.05 -5.72 12.01
CA VAL A 135 31.14 -7.17 12.24
C VAL A 135 30.70 -7.44 13.68
N VAL A 136 29.72 -8.32 13.77
CA VAL A 136 29.27 -8.97 14.99
C VAL A 136 30.34 -10.01 15.34
N ASP A 137 31.38 -9.63 16.07
CA ASP A 137 32.37 -10.62 16.52
C ASP A 137 31.66 -11.58 17.49
N ASP A 138 31.81 -12.88 17.25
CA ASP A 138 31.25 -13.97 18.09
C ASP A 138 29.74 -13.88 18.39
N GLY A 139 28.94 -13.37 17.44
CA GLY A 139 27.49 -13.25 17.61
C GLY A 139 27.02 -12.04 18.43
N GLN A 140 27.94 -11.20 18.93
CA GLN A 140 27.59 -9.97 19.65
C GLN A 140 27.57 -8.73 18.75
N GLN A 141 26.44 -8.03 18.72
CA GLN A 141 26.31 -6.73 18.02
C GLN A 141 27.20 -5.69 18.69
N SER A 142 27.83 -4.78 17.92
CA SER A 142 28.61 -3.69 18.51
C SER A 142 27.74 -2.81 19.41
N PHE A 143 28.37 -2.16 20.39
CA PHE A 143 27.66 -1.25 21.31
C PHE A 143 26.86 -0.18 20.56
N GLU A 144 27.44 0.41 19.51
CA GLU A 144 26.78 1.41 18.67
C GLU A 144 25.55 0.85 17.94
N SER A 145 25.61 -0.41 17.48
CA SER A 145 24.47 -1.08 16.85
C SER A 145 23.33 -1.31 17.83
N GLN A 146 23.65 -1.68 19.07
CA GLN A 146 22.66 -1.88 20.13
C GLN A 146 22.00 -0.55 20.54
N GLU A 147 22.79 0.51 20.70
CA GLU A 147 22.30 1.86 20.99
C GLU A 147 21.40 2.40 19.87
N LEU A 148 21.78 2.20 18.61
CA LEU A 148 20.95 2.61 17.46
C LEU A 148 19.62 1.85 17.45
N ARG A 149 19.66 0.52 17.70
CA ARG A 149 18.46 -0.30 17.81
C ARG A 149 17.56 0.18 18.95
N ALA A 150 18.13 0.49 20.11
CA ALA A 150 17.38 1.02 21.25
C ALA A 150 16.71 2.37 20.93
N ALA A 151 17.40 3.28 20.24
CA ALA A 151 16.82 4.54 19.79
C ALA A 151 15.64 4.33 18.81
N LEU A 152 15.80 3.43 17.83
CA LEU A 152 14.72 3.08 16.91
C LEU A 152 13.51 2.44 17.62
N LEU A 153 13.74 1.58 18.62
CA LEU A 153 12.66 1.01 19.43
C LEU A 153 11.91 2.08 20.23
N ARG A 154 12.61 3.06 20.83
CA ARG A 154 11.96 4.20 21.50
C ARG A 154 11.09 5.00 20.53
N ASN A 155 11.61 5.31 19.34
CA ASN A 155 10.85 6.00 18.30
C ASN A 155 9.61 5.21 17.87
N ARG A 156 9.73 3.88 17.76
CA ARG A 156 8.64 2.98 17.39
C ARG A 156 7.56 2.94 18.46
N SER A 157 7.95 2.82 19.73
CA SER A 157 7.01 2.87 20.87
C SER A 157 6.25 4.20 20.93
N GLY A 158 6.92 5.33 20.71
CA GLY A 158 6.26 6.63 20.63
C GLY A 158 5.27 6.73 19.46
N ALA A 159 5.68 6.30 18.27
CA ALA A 159 4.80 6.26 17.10
C ALA A 159 3.60 5.30 17.29
N PHE A 160 3.80 4.19 18.01
CA PHE A 160 2.73 3.25 18.32
C PHE A 160 1.75 3.84 19.34
N ALA A 161 2.24 4.52 20.39
CA ALA A 161 1.38 5.22 21.34
C ALA A 161 0.48 6.27 20.64
N ASP A 162 1.04 7.05 19.69
CA ASP A 162 0.27 7.97 18.84
C ASP A 162 -0.82 7.25 18.03
N LEU A 163 -0.51 6.07 17.48
CA LEU A 163 -1.46 5.27 16.71
C LEU A 163 -2.57 4.70 17.61
N ALA A 164 -2.19 4.08 18.73
CA ALA A 164 -3.11 3.48 19.68
C ALA A 164 -4.07 4.52 20.24
N GLY A 165 -3.58 5.70 20.64
CA GLY A 165 -4.41 6.80 21.15
C GLY A 165 -5.42 7.37 20.15
N ARG A 166 -5.24 7.10 18.84
CA ARG A 166 -6.22 7.46 17.79
C ARG A 166 -7.28 6.39 17.55
N ILE A 167 -6.95 5.11 17.78
CA ILE A 167 -7.88 4.00 17.54
C ILE A 167 -8.71 3.74 18.80
N ASP A 168 -8.07 3.69 19.96
CA ASP A 168 -8.69 3.36 21.24
C ASP A 168 -9.76 4.41 21.59
N PRO A 169 -11.04 4.00 21.75
CA PRO A 169 -12.13 4.91 22.15
C PRO A 169 -11.90 5.62 23.48
N ALA A 170 -11.07 5.07 24.38
CA ALA A 170 -10.68 5.71 25.62
C ALA A 170 -9.63 6.83 25.42
N GLY A 171 -9.02 6.92 24.24
CA GLY A 171 -8.02 7.92 23.88
C GLY A 171 -8.63 9.27 23.50
N GLY A 172 -7.98 10.37 23.89
CA GLY A 172 -8.43 11.74 23.63
C GLY A 172 -8.47 12.14 22.15
N GLU A 173 -7.83 11.39 21.25
CA GLU A 173 -7.79 11.66 19.79
C GLU A 173 -8.76 10.79 18.96
N ALA A 174 -9.53 9.90 19.60
CA ALA A 174 -10.39 8.93 18.92
C ALA A 174 -11.52 9.58 18.08
N ALA A 175 -11.90 10.82 18.37
CA ALA A 175 -12.99 11.50 17.68
C ALA A 175 -12.79 11.60 16.16
N LYS A 176 -11.56 11.91 15.71
CA LYS A 176 -11.24 11.99 14.27
C LYS A 176 -11.30 10.63 13.59
N TYR A 177 -10.81 9.59 14.26
CA TYR A 177 -10.87 8.22 13.78
C TYR A 177 -12.32 7.75 13.63
N GLN A 178 -13.15 7.98 14.65
CA GLN A 178 -14.57 7.64 14.60
C GLN A 178 -15.34 8.43 13.54
N ALA A 179 -15.00 9.71 13.32
CA ALA A 179 -15.56 10.50 12.22
C ALA A 179 -15.21 9.90 10.84
N MET A 180 -13.97 9.46 10.66
CA MET A 180 -13.52 8.77 9.45
C MET A 180 -14.27 7.46 9.23
N LEU A 181 -14.43 6.63 10.27
CA LEU A 181 -15.19 5.38 10.17
C LEU A 181 -16.65 5.63 9.79
N ARG A 182 -17.30 6.62 10.41
CA ARG A 182 -18.69 7.00 10.07
C ARG A 182 -18.80 7.49 8.62
N LEU A 183 -17.90 8.37 8.19
CA LEU A 183 -17.90 8.86 6.81
C LEU A 183 -17.65 7.71 5.81
N TRP A 184 -16.72 6.80 6.13
CA TRP A 184 -16.49 5.61 5.32
C TRP A 184 -17.77 4.76 5.22
N GLN A 185 -18.42 4.49 6.34
CA GLN A 185 -19.69 3.75 6.37
C GLN A 185 -20.77 4.45 5.53
N VAL A 186 -20.90 5.77 5.61
CA VAL A 186 -21.84 6.54 4.77
C VAL A 186 -21.52 6.37 3.29
N VAL A 187 -20.27 6.58 2.87
CA VAL A 187 -19.89 6.42 1.45
C VAL A 187 -20.05 4.96 0.97
N GLY A 188 -19.89 3.97 1.86
CA GLY A 188 -20.10 2.55 1.58
C GLY A 188 -21.55 2.07 1.64
N SER A 189 -22.50 2.89 2.10
CA SER A 189 -23.92 2.49 2.28
C SER A 189 -24.91 3.31 1.45
N VAL A 190 -24.51 4.47 0.90
CA VAL A 190 -25.42 5.34 0.16
C VAL A 190 -25.64 4.82 -1.27
N HIS A 191 -26.83 4.25 -1.50
CA HIS A 191 -27.45 4.07 -2.82
C HIS A 191 -28.79 4.79 -2.97
N ARG A 192 -29.14 5.72 -2.08
CA ARG A 192 -30.46 6.36 -2.07
C ARG A 192 -30.39 7.88 -2.14
N ILE A 193 -31.03 8.38 -3.19
CA ILE A 193 -31.82 9.61 -3.32
C ILE A 193 -31.97 10.33 -1.96
N GLY A 194 -31.06 11.25 -1.65
CA GLY A 194 -31.00 11.91 -0.33
C GLY A 194 -29.58 12.27 0.08
N GLY A 195 -28.93 13.13 -0.70
CA GLY A 195 -27.55 13.58 -0.57
C GLY A 195 -27.08 14.20 -1.89
N ASP A 196 -25.87 14.75 -1.94
CA ASP A 196 -25.27 15.24 -3.18
C ASP A 196 -25.39 14.22 -4.32
N ASP A 197 -25.67 14.70 -5.52
CA ASP A 197 -25.93 13.83 -6.67
C ASP A 197 -24.79 12.83 -6.89
N PRO A 198 -25.13 11.54 -7.12
CA PRO A 198 -24.14 10.55 -7.45
C PRO A 198 -23.40 10.95 -8.74
N GLY A 199 -22.17 10.48 -8.90
CA GLY A 199 -21.37 10.84 -10.06
C GLY A 199 -22.02 10.36 -11.38
N LYS A 200 -21.67 11.01 -12.49
CA LYS A 200 -22.26 10.75 -13.82
C LYS A 200 -22.26 9.29 -14.30
N ASP A 201 -21.35 8.45 -13.80
CA ASP A 201 -21.24 7.04 -14.18
C ASP A 201 -21.88 6.10 -13.13
N ALA A 202 -22.54 6.62 -12.09
CA ALA A 202 -23.05 5.84 -10.97
C ALA A 202 -24.08 4.77 -11.35
N LEU A 203 -24.97 5.08 -12.30
CA LEU A 203 -26.01 4.17 -12.78
C LEU A 203 -25.55 3.29 -13.95
N ARG A 204 -24.32 3.49 -14.46
CA ARG A 204 -23.81 2.66 -15.56
C ARG A 204 -23.47 1.25 -15.04
N PRO A 205 -23.48 0.23 -15.92
CA PRO A 205 -23.03 -1.11 -15.56
C PRO A 205 -21.61 -1.09 -14.96
N SER A 206 -21.43 -1.80 -13.85
CA SER A 206 -20.18 -1.85 -13.09
C SER A 206 -18.98 -2.24 -13.96
N VAL A 207 -19.18 -3.20 -14.88
CA VAL A 207 -18.12 -3.67 -15.78
C VAL A 207 -17.65 -2.58 -16.74
N VAL A 208 -18.57 -1.80 -17.29
CA VAL A 208 -18.24 -0.70 -18.22
C VAL A 208 -17.42 0.37 -17.49
N VAL A 209 -17.77 0.67 -16.24
CA VAL A 209 -17.01 1.62 -15.42
C VAL A 209 -15.63 1.06 -15.04
N ALA A 210 -15.55 -0.22 -14.70
CA ALA A 210 -14.29 -0.90 -14.39
C ALA A 210 -13.32 -0.86 -15.58
N GLN A 211 -13.79 -1.29 -16.76
CA GLN A 211 -13.02 -1.28 -18.01
C GLN A 211 -12.50 0.13 -18.34
N ALA A 212 -13.38 1.13 -18.34
CA ALA A 212 -13.00 2.52 -18.64
C ALA A 212 -12.04 3.11 -17.60
N THR A 213 -12.12 2.67 -16.35
CA THR A 213 -11.23 3.12 -15.28
C THR A 213 -9.83 2.52 -15.42
N ILE A 214 -9.74 1.21 -15.68
CA ILE A 214 -8.49 0.49 -15.87
C ILE A 214 -7.73 1.02 -17.08
N LEU A 215 -8.40 1.17 -18.24
CA LEU A 215 -7.78 1.71 -19.45
C LEU A 215 -7.23 3.12 -19.24
N ARG A 216 -7.98 3.97 -18.52
CA ARG A 216 -7.55 5.34 -18.19
C ARG A 216 -6.36 5.34 -17.24
N GLN A 217 -6.34 4.46 -16.23
CA GLN A 217 -5.21 4.33 -15.30
C GLN A 217 -3.97 3.81 -16.03
N PHE A 218 -4.12 2.85 -16.93
CA PHE A 218 -3.03 2.36 -17.77
C PHE A 218 -2.45 3.45 -18.67
N GLY A 219 -3.30 4.28 -19.31
CA GLY A 219 -2.84 5.45 -20.05
C GLY A 219 -1.99 6.41 -19.20
N LYS A 220 -2.37 6.63 -17.93
CA LYS A 220 -1.57 7.44 -16.98
C LYS A 220 -0.25 6.78 -16.59
N VAL A 221 -0.23 5.45 -16.42
CA VAL A 221 1.01 4.69 -16.16
C VAL A 221 1.98 4.87 -17.34
N ARG A 222 1.50 4.66 -18.58
CA ARG A 222 2.30 4.85 -19.78
C ARG A 222 2.82 6.28 -19.96
N SER A 223 1.96 7.27 -19.74
CA SER A 223 2.37 8.68 -19.79
C SER A 223 3.43 9.01 -18.74
N ALA A 224 3.26 8.53 -17.50
CA ALA A 224 4.21 8.78 -16.42
C ALA A 224 5.54 8.07 -16.66
N GLY A 225 5.52 6.83 -17.16
CA GLY A 225 6.75 6.08 -17.43
C GLY A 225 7.54 6.62 -18.61
N ARG A 226 6.88 7.13 -19.66
CA ARG A 226 7.57 7.88 -20.74
C ARG A 226 8.23 9.15 -20.23
N ALA A 227 7.55 9.91 -19.37
CA ALA A 227 8.12 11.11 -18.76
C ALA A 227 9.33 10.77 -17.88
N ALA A 228 9.18 9.78 -17.00
CA ALA A 228 10.25 9.31 -16.11
C ALA A 228 11.47 8.77 -16.88
N ARG A 229 11.26 8.03 -17.97
CA ARG A 229 12.35 7.57 -18.84
C ARG A 229 13.09 8.73 -19.52
N LYS A 230 12.39 9.81 -19.85
CA LYS A 230 12.97 10.99 -20.51
C LYS A 230 13.76 11.87 -19.53
N SER A 231 13.19 12.18 -18.36
CA SER A 231 13.85 13.04 -17.36
C SER A 231 14.89 12.30 -16.53
N ASN A 232 14.67 11.00 -16.31
CA ASN A 232 15.40 10.16 -15.37
C ASN A 232 15.46 10.73 -13.93
N GLU A 233 14.47 11.56 -13.58
CA GLU A 233 14.38 12.17 -12.26
C GLU A 233 13.64 11.27 -11.25
N VAL A 234 14.11 11.26 -10.01
CA VAL A 234 13.48 10.55 -8.88
C VAL A 234 12.00 10.93 -8.73
N SER A 235 11.68 12.21 -8.91
CA SER A 235 10.32 12.75 -8.77
C SER A 235 9.33 12.10 -9.76
N ASP A 236 9.78 11.84 -10.99
CA ASP A 236 8.96 11.24 -12.05
C ASP A 236 8.86 9.72 -11.93
N TRP A 237 9.94 9.04 -11.51
CA TRP A 237 9.88 7.63 -11.14
C TRP A 237 8.91 7.40 -9.98
N HIS A 238 8.92 8.30 -8.99
CA HIS A 238 7.96 8.28 -7.88
C HIS A 238 6.52 8.51 -8.36
N ARG A 239 6.31 9.42 -9.33
CA ARG A 239 5.01 9.63 -9.98
C ARG A 239 4.53 8.36 -10.68
N LEU A 240 5.41 7.67 -11.41
CA LEU A 240 5.11 6.39 -12.05
C LEU A 240 4.71 5.35 -11.00
N ARG A 241 5.46 5.19 -9.91
CA ARG A 241 5.14 4.25 -8.80
C ARG A 241 3.72 4.46 -8.30
N LYS A 242 3.34 5.71 -8.02
CA LYS A 242 1.97 6.07 -7.59
C LYS A 242 0.91 5.64 -8.60
N ARG A 243 1.16 5.83 -9.91
CA ARG A 243 0.21 5.44 -10.97
C ARG A 243 0.13 3.92 -11.13
N ALA A 244 1.26 3.22 -11.11
CA ALA A 244 1.31 1.76 -11.21
C ALA A 244 0.56 1.11 -10.04
N LYS A 245 0.75 1.64 -8.83
CA LYS A 245 0.02 1.20 -7.63
C LYS A 245 -1.50 1.39 -7.77
N ALA A 246 -1.94 2.53 -8.29
CA ALA A 246 -3.35 2.77 -8.55
C ALA A 246 -3.94 1.80 -9.59
N LEU A 247 -3.21 1.50 -10.67
CA LEU A 247 -3.63 0.51 -11.66
C LEU A 247 -3.72 -0.89 -11.07
N ARG A 248 -2.71 -1.32 -10.31
CA ARG A 248 -2.70 -2.66 -9.67
C ARG A 248 -3.88 -2.85 -8.73
N TYR A 249 -4.19 -1.85 -7.91
CA TYR A 249 -5.34 -1.93 -7.01
C TYR A 249 -6.68 -1.83 -7.75
N GLY A 250 -6.75 -1.08 -8.85
CA GLY A 250 -7.93 -1.07 -9.71
C GLY A 250 -8.20 -2.44 -10.33
N LEU A 251 -7.17 -3.07 -10.89
CA LEU A 251 -7.22 -4.43 -11.44
C LEU A 251 -7.67 -5.43 -10.37
N ALA A 252 -7.00 -5.45 -9.21
CA ALA A 252 -7.34 -6.36 -8.12
C ALA A 252 -8.78 -6.17 -7.60
N ALA A 253 -9.26 -4.92 -7.52
CA ALA A 253 -10.61 -4.64 -7.04
C ALA A 253 -11.72 -5.09 -8.00
N TYR A 254 -11.46 -5.07 -9.31
CA TYR A 254 -12.43 -5.44 -10.34
C TYR A 254 -12.16 -6.83 -10.94
N ALA A 255 -11.18 -7.58 -10.43
CA ALA A 255 -10.81 -8.89 -10.98
C ALA A 255 -12.02 -9.83 -11.15
N PRO A 256 -12.95 -9.95 -10.17
CA PRO A 256 -14.11 -10.83 -10.33
C PRO A 256 -15.14 -10.35 -11.37
N LEU A 257 -15.13 -9.06 -11.74
CA LEU A 257 -15.95 -8.55 -12.84
C LEU A 257 -15.32 -8.79 -14.21
N LEU A 258 -14.04 -9.12 -14.26
CA LEU A 258 -13.23 -9.25 -15.47
C LEU A 258 -12.83 -10.71 -15.68
N SER A 259 -11.72 -10.96 -16.37
CA SER A 259 -11.08 -12.27 -16.44
C SER A 259 -10.06 -12.42 -15.31
N GLU A 260 -10.41 -13.10 -14.22
CA GLU A 260 -9.52 -13.27 -13.05
C GLU A 260 -8.12 -13.82 -13.40
N PRO A 261 -7.98 -14.89 -14.23
CA PRO A 261 -6.66 -15.40 -14.58
C PRO A 261 -5.79 -14.36 -15.30
N ALA A 262 -6.38 -13.64 -16.26
CA ALA A 262 -5.66 -12.61 -17.01
C ALA A 262 -5.30 -11.40 -16.12
N VAL A 263 -6.20 -11.02 -15.21
CA VAL A 263 -5.95 -9.94 -14.25
C VAL A 263 -4.83 -10.31 -13.26
N SER A 264 -4.77 -11.56 -12.80
CA SER A 264 -3.72 -12.03 -11.88
C SER A 264 -2.32 -11.93 -12.50
N GLU A 265 -2.16 -12.30 -13.77
CA GLU A 265 -0.89 -12.17 -14.49
C GLU A 265 -0.46 -10.69 -14.64
N LEU A 266 -1.41 -9.81 -15.00
CA LEU A 266 -1.16 -8.37 -15.10
C LEU A 266 -0.74 -7.76 -13.75
N VAL A 267 -1.40 -8.17 -12.66
CA VAL A 267 -1.07 -7.75 -11.29
C VAL A 267 0.35 -8.21 -10.92
N THR A 268 0.73 -9.43 -11.28
CA THR A 268 2.07 -9.99 -11.04
C THR A 268 3.15 -9.19 -11.75
N ARG A 269 2.94 -8.85 -13.03
CA ARG A 269 3.87 -8.00 -13.80
C ARG A 269 3.97 -6.58 -13.23
N LEU A 270 2.85 -6.01 -12.79
CA LEU A 270 2.83 -4.71 -12.11
C LEU A 270 3.56 -4.73 -10.77
N ARG A 271 3.48 -5.83 -10.02
CA ARG A 271 4.23 -6.03 -8.77
C ARG A 271 5.73 -6.03 -9.03
N LYS A 272 6.20 -6.76 -10.05
CA LYS A 272 7.63 -6.76 -10.45
C LYS A 272 8.14 -5.36 -10.76
N LEU A 273 7.38 -4.55 -11.53
CA LEU A 273 7.73 -3.15 -11.77
C LEU A 273 7.76 -2.33 -10.47
N GLN A 274 6.72 -2.47 -9.64
CA GLN A 274 6.60 -1.73 -8.38
C GLN A 274 7.69 -2.07 -7.37
N ASN A 275 8.21 -3.30 -7.35
CA ASN A 275 9.29 -3.70 -6.46
C ASN A 275 10.58 -2.95 -6.79
N VAL A 276 10.90 -2.77 -8.08
CA VAL A 276 12.08 -1.99 -8.51
C VAL A 276 11.91 -0.50 -8.22
N LEU A 277 10.74 0.08 -8.58
CA LEU A 277 10.41 1.47 -8.24
C LEU A 277 10.27 1.67 -6.71
N GLY A 278 10.08 0.57 -5.99
CA GLY A 278 9.86 0.47 -4.56
C GLY A 278 11.08 0.92 -3.78
N ARG A 279 12.13 0.11 -3.92
CA ARG A 279 13.38 0.22 -3.18
C ARG A 279 13.98 1.63 -3.21
N GLN A 280 13.98 2.29 -4.38
CA GLN A 280 14.51 3.63 -4.53
C GLN A 280 13.92 4.66 -3.54
N GLN A 281 12.62 4.57 -3.26
CA GLN A 281 11.95 5.48 -2.33
C GLN A 281 12.08 5.01 -0.88
N ASP A 282 12.13 3.70 -0.66
CA ASP A 282 12.15 3.12 0.68
C ASP A 282 13.48 3.49 1.40
N HIS A 283 14.59 3.53 0.65
CA HIS A 283 15.88 4.05 1.14
C HIS A 283 15.79 5.48 1.71
N ALA A 284 15.00 6.37 1.11
CA ALA A 284 14.91 7.76 1.58
C ALA A 284 14.27 7.87 2.97
N VAL A 285 13.25 7.05 3.24
CA VAL A 285 12.59 6.98 4.56
C VAL A 285 13.54 6.36 5.58
N GLN A 286 14.24 5.29 5.20
CA GLN A 286 15.23 4.65 6.08
C GLN A 286 16.37 5.60 6.45
N ILE A 287 16.90 6.37 5.50
CA ILE A 287 17.93 7.41 5.76
C ILE A 287 17.44 8.42 6.80
N GLU A 288 16.21 8.91 6.66
CA GLU A 288 15.63 9.87 7.61
C GLU A 288 15.50 9.28 9.02
N LEU A 289 14.92 8.07 9.13
CA LEU A 289 14.71 7.40 10.41
C LEU A 289 16.02 7.01 11.11
N VAL A 290 16.97 6.45 10.36
CA VAL A 290 18.31 6.11 10.88
C VAL A 290 19.05 7.37 11.30
N GLY A 291 18.98 8.44 10.51
CA GLY A 291 19.62 9.71 10.84
C GLY A 291 19.08 10.31 12.14
N LEU A 292 17.75 10.37 12.31
CA LEU A 292 17.12 10.86 13.53
C LEU A 292 17.49 10.01 14.75
N ALA A 293 17.46 8.67 14.63
CA ALA A 293 17.84 7.77 15.72
C ALA A 293 19.32 7.88 16.08
N GLY A 294 20.19 8.08 15.09
CA GLY A 294 21.63 8.32 15.32
C GLY A 294 21.90 9.62 16.05
N VAL A 295 21.17 10.71 15.73
CA VAL A 295 21.27 11.99 16.43
C VAL A 295 20.78 11.88 17.87
N ASP A 296 19.69 11.16 18.12
CA ASP A 296 19.16 10.90 19.47
C ASP A 296 20.16 10.12 20.35
N ALA A 297 20.81 9.10 19.78
CA ALA A 297 21.80 8.29 20.49
C ALA A 297 23.16 8.99 20.67
N GLY A 298 23.55 9.85 19.72
CA GLY A 298 24.79 10.61 19.78
C GLY A 298 26.08 9.79 19.61
N GLY A 299 27.23 10.44 19.85
CA GLY A 299 28.54 9.80 19.89
C GLY A 299 28.90 8.97 18.65
N ARG A 300 29.46 7.77 18.87
CA ARG A 300 29.82 6.83 17.79
C ARG A 300 28.59 6.24 17.09
N THR A 301 27.44 6.20 17.75
CA THR A 301 26.17 5.75 17.18
C THR A 301 25.70 6.69 16.06
N ALA A 302 25.89 7.99 16.21
CA ALA A 302 25.63 8.95 15.13
C ALA A 302 26.53 8.71 13.90
N LEU A 303 27.79 8.34 14.10
CA LEU A 303 28.72 7.99 13.00
C LEU A 303 28.30 6.70 12.28
N LEU A 304 27.85 5.70 13.04
CA LEU A 304 27.27 4.47 12.47
C LEU A 304 26.02 4.77 11.64
N ALA A 305 25.09 5.54 12.18
CA ALA A 305 23.89 5.97 11.47
C ALA A 305 24.22 6.75 10.18
N GLY A 306 25.24 7.60 10.21
CA GLY A 306 25.77 8.29 9.03
C GLY A 306 26.31 7.32 7.98
N SER A 307 27.04 6.29 8.40
CA SER A 307 27.59 5.26 7.52
C SER A 307 26.49 4.42 6.85
N ILE A 308 25.47 4.02 7.62
CA ILE A 308 24.28 3.34 7.10
C ILE A 308 23.53 4.23 6.11
N SER A 309 23.34 5.51 6.45
CA SER A 309 22.69 6.47 5.56
C SER A 309 23.42 6.62 4.22
N GLU A 310 24.75 6.66 4.25
CA GLU A 310 25.58 6.72 3.04
C GLU A 310 25.49 5.42 2.21
N HIS A 311 25.49 4.26 2.86
CA HIS A 311 25.24 2.99 2.18
C HIS A 311 23.89 2.97 1.45
N LEU A 312 22.82 3.37 2.14
CA LEU A 312 21.47 3.46 1.56
C LEU A 312 21.40 4.45 0.38
N ARG A 313 22.10 5.59 0.45
CA ARG A 313 22.18 6.54 -0.68
C ARG A 313 22.82 5.89 -1.91
N ARG A 314 23.89 5.11 -1.74
CA ARG A 314 24.55 4.40 -2.84
C ARG A 314 23.64 3.34 -3.45
N GLU A 315 22.90 2.58 -2.63
CA GLU A 315 21.92 1.62 -3.11
C GLU A 315 20.76 2.30 -3.85
N ALA A 316 20.25 3.43 -3.35
CA ALA A 316 19.22 4.20 -4.03
C ALA A 316 19.66 4.70 -5.42
N LEU A 317 20.92 5.10 -5.59
CA LEU A 317 21.48 5.49 -6.89
C LEU A 317 21.57 4.29 -7.85
N LYS A 318 21.95 3.11 -7.36
CA LYS A 318 21.95 1.87 -8.17
C LYS A 318 20.53 1.48 -8.58
N ASP A 319 19.56 1.55 -7.67
CA ASP A 319 18.16 1.24 -7.96
C ASP A 319 17.56 2.21 -8.99
N LEU A 320 17.97 3.48 -8.99
CA LEU A 320 17.54 4.45 -10.01
C LEU A 320 17.96 4.00 -11.43
N GLN A 321 19.15 3.43 -11.59
CA GLN A 321 19.61 2.89 -12.88
C GLN A 321 18.74 1.70 -13.32
N ASN A 322 18.29 0.89 -12.37
CA ASN A 322 17.43 -0.27 -12.63
C ASN A 322 15.99 0.12 -13.03
N CYS A 323 15.50 1.31 -12.64
CA CYS A 323 14.15 1.78 -12.98
C CYS A 323 13.92 1.84 -14.50
N SER A 324 14.88 2.35 -15.27
CA SER A 324 14.76 2.46 -16.73
C SER A 324 14.68 1.10 -17.43
N ALA A 325 15.51 0.14 -16.99
CA ALA A 325 15.49 -1.23 -17.49
C ALA A 325 14.21 -1.97 -17.09
N ALA A 326 13.69 -1.76 -15.88
CA ALA A 326 12.42 -2.32 -15.44
C ALA A 326 11.23 -1.76 -16.24
N TRP A 327 11.20 -0.44 -16.48
CA TRP A 327 10.17 0.19 -17.30
C TRP A 327 10.19 -0.32 -18.74
N SER A 328 11.36 -0.47 -19.34
CA SER A 328 11.48 -0.95 -20.74
C SER A 328 10.98 -2.38 -20.92
N ARG A 329 11.14 -3.23 -19.90
CA ARG A 329 10.56 -4.59 -19.87
C ARG A 329 9.04 -4.57 -19.67
N PHE A 330 8.51 -3.56 -18.99
CA PHE A 330 7.09 -3.42 -18.72
C PHE A 330 6.31 -2.83 -19.91
N ASP A 331 6.81 -1.77 -20.56
CA ASP A 331 6.13 -1.06 -21.68
C ASP A 331 6.28 -1.78 -23.03
N GLN A 332 6.14 -3.11 -23.02
CA GLN A 332 6.08 -3.94 -24.22
C GLN A 332 4.65 -4.02 -24.76
N SER A 333 4.49 -4.31 -26.07
CA SER A 333 3.18 -4.50 -26.70
C SER A 333 2.36 -5.60 -26.01
N SER A 334 3.03 -6.68 -25.59
CA SER A 334 2.40 -7.80 -24.86
C SER A 334 1.54 -7.34 -23.68
N PHE A 335 2.01 -6.42 -22.83
CA PHE A 335 1.20 -5.95 -21.70
C PHE A 335 -0.08 -5.24 -22.15
N LYS A 336 0.00 -4.46 -23.24
CA LYS A 336 -1.16 -3.75 -23.78
C LYS A 336 -2.18 -4.74 -24.32
N ASP A 337 -1.71 -5.77 -25.02
CA ASP A 337 -2.57 -6.77 -25.66
C ASP A 337 -3.23 -7.66 -24.57
N ASP A 338 -2.45 -8.10 -23.57
CA ASP A 338 -2.95 -8.83 -22.41
C ASP A 338 -3.97 -8.01 -21.60
N LEU A 339 -3.72 -6.71 -21.42
CA LEU A 339 -4.66 -5.82 -20.74
C LEU A 339 -5.95 -5.65 -21.55
N ALA A 340 -5.86 -5.51 -22.87
CA ALA A 340 -7.03 -5.42 -23.73
C ALA A 340 -7.85 -6.71 -23.68
N ALA A 341 -7.20 -7.86 -23.70
CA ALA A 341 -7.83 -9.18 -23.55
C ALA A 341 -8.48 -9.33 -22.16
N ALA A 342 -7.82 -8.93 -21.07
CA ALA A 342 -8.37 -9.03 -19.72
C ALA A 342 -9.61 -8.13 -19.51
N VAL A 343 -9.69 -7.03 -20.25
CA VAL A 343 -10.75 -6.02 -20.16
C VAL A 343 -11.89 -6.34 -21.12
N THR A 344 -11.65 -7.08 -22.20
CA THR A 344 -12.67 -7.50 -23.18
C THR A 344 -13.23 -8.85 -22.72
N LEU A 345 -14.50 -8.83 -22.27
CA LEU A 345 -15.16 -9.98 -21.65
C LEU A 345 -15.41 -11.14 -22.61
#